data_AF-A0A957MWK4-F1
#
_entry.id   AF-A0A957MWK4-F1
#
_cell.length_a   1.000
_cell.length_b   1.000
_cell.length_c   1.000
_cell.angle_alpha   90.00
_cell.angle_beta   90.00
_cell.angle_gamma   90.00
#
_symmetry.space_group_name_H-M   'P 1'
#
loop_
_entity.id
_entity.type
_entity.pdbx_description
1 polymer ?
#
loop_
_entity_poly.entity_id
_entity_poly.type
_entity_poly.pdbx_seq_one_letter_code
_entity_poly.pdbx_strand_id
1 'polypeptide(L)'
;QVRMITGDHAVTAAAIGKQLGIEGEALTGAQFSAMSDEQLTQNLDGIGVIARVAPEDKIRLVDLLQRKQNIVAMTGDGVNDAPALKKADIGVAMGITGTEVSKGAAVMILTDDNFATIVKAVEYGRAIYDNLAKYVRYQITALVAFIASYLGAALFFILGGVPFSPLVVLYINFLVQVPIAIALGFDKPLPGLMDRKPRPLSQPVLSRAQWARLIFSGALVALGTLAVEATYEAVDPVLAASMGFAVFSLFNVAMGISNRSETESAFQMSTVTDRRQLGLYGLAILLTYLPTELGFTQRILGLVPLALNQWLLCVGLAFVLVLVYEVMKVFLRRRGDAAQPATTASASA
;
A
#
# COMPACT_ATOMS: atom_id res chain seq x y z
N GLN A 1 11.26 15.76 9.76
CA GLN A 1 12.17 16.82 10.22
C GLN A 1 13.58 16.43 9.82
N VAL A 2 14.40 17.40 9.43
CA VAL A 2 15.84 17.19 9.15
C VAL A 2 16.62 17.79 10.32
N ARG A 3 17.65 17.10 10.79
CA ARG A 3 18.57 17.60 11.83
C ARG A 3 20.01 17.46 11.33
N MET A 4 20.85 18.44 11.63
CA MET A 4 22.27 18.41 11.31
C MET A 4 23.09 17.94 12.51
N ILE A 5 23.96 16.97 12.29
CA ILE A 5 24.89 16.44 13.28
C ILE A 5 26.29 16.56 12.67
N THR A 6 27.19 17.31 13.29
CA THR A 6 28.54 17.53 12.74
C THR A 6 29.62 17.54 13.82
N GLY A 7 30.85 17.23 13.42
CA GLY A 7 32.06 17.43 14.22
C GLY A 7 32.57 18.88 14.19
N ASP A 8 32.02 19.73 13.31
CA ASP A 8 32.44 21.12 13.16
C ASP A 8 32.13 21.98 14.38
N HIS A 9 32.72 23.17 14.39
CA HIS A 9 32.42 24.19 15.39
C HIS A 9 30.97 24.67 15.29
N ALA A 10 30.35 24.92 16.45
CA ALA A 10 28.94 25.29 16.56
C ALA A 10 28.55 26.54 15.76
N VAL A 11 29.44 27.54 15.68
CA VAL A 11 29.18 28.77 14.91
C VAL A 11 29.03 28.46 13.42
N THR A 12 29.94 27.67 12.86
CA THR A 12 29.90 27.25 11.46
C THR A 12 28.70 26.35 11.19
N ALA A 13 28.47 25.37 12.05
CA ALA A 13 27.35 24.43 11.93
C ALA A 13 25.99 25.17 11.97
N ALA A 14 25.83 26.14 12.86
CA ALA A 14 24.61 26.95 12.95
C ALA A 14 24.41 27.81 11.70
N ALA A 15 25.48 28.40 11.16
CA ALA A 15 25.42 29.20 9.93
C ALA A 15 25.01 28.34 8.72
N ILE A 16 25.62 27.17 8.54
CA ILE A 16 25.29 26.25 7.45
C ILE A 16 23.87 25.69 7.63
N GLY A 17 23.49 25.29 8.85
CA GLY A 17 22.14 24.81 9.16
C GLY A 17 21.07 25.82 8.76
N LYS A 18 21.30 27.11 9.07
CA LYS A 18 20.40 28.21 8.66
C LYS A 18 20.34 28.38 7.14
N GLN A 19 21.46 28.28 6.43
CA GLN A 19 21.49 28.36 4.96
C GLN A 19 20.73 27.20 4.30
N LEU A 20 20.75 26.02 4.92
CA LEU A 20 20.01 24.83 4.46
C LEU A 20 18.53 24.82 4.88
N GLY A 21 18.07 25.83 5.62
CA GLY A 21 16.69 25.90 6.10
C GLY A 21 16.38 24.92 7.24
N ILE A 22 17.38 24.47 8.00
CA ILE A 22 17.18 23.63 9.18
C ILE A 22 16.72 24.53 10.32
N GLU A 23 15.46 24.38 10.72
CA GLU A 23 14.86 25.11 11.83
C GLU A 23 15.30 24.53 13.19
N GLY A 24 15.34 25.39 14.22
CA GLY A 24 15.65 25.02 15.60
C GLY A 24 16.96 25.60 16.13
N GLU A 25 17.21 25.37 17.41
CA GLU A 25 18.41 25.81 18.12
C GLU A 25 19.63 24.96 17.75
N ALA A 26 20.81 25.59 17.81
CA ALA A 26 22.10 24.94 17.63
C ALA A 26 22.75 24.69 18.99
N LEU A 27 22.99 23.43 19.32
CA LEU A 27 23.65 23.01 20.55
C LEU A 27 25.05 22.47 20.27
N THR A 28 25.95 22.61 21.23
CA THR A 28 27.20 21.86 21.26
C THR A 28 26.97 20.45 21.81
N GLY A 29 27.83 19.50 21.46
CA GLY A 29 27.81 18.14 22.01
C GLY A 29 27.86 18.17 23.53
N ALA A 30 28.72 19.00 24.13
CA ALA A 30 28.80 19.16 25.59
C ALA A 30 27.48 19.64 26.22
N GLN A 31 26.77 20.59 25.59
CA GLN A 31 25.44 21.02 26.06
C GLN A 31 24.41 19.90 25.92
N PHE A 32 24.43 19.16 24.81
CA PHE A 32 23.54 18.04 24.58
C PHE A 32 23.77 16.91 25.59
N SER A 33 25.03 16.52 25.84
CA SER A 33 25.38 15.48 26.82
C SER A 33 25.01 15.88 28.24
N ALA A 34 25.11 17.18 28.58
CA ALA A 34 24.77 17.69 29.92
C ALA A 34 23.26 17.70 30.23
N MET A 35 22.39 17.72 29.21
CA MET A 35 20.95 17.66 29.41
C MET A 35 20.50 16.25 29.80
N SER A 36 19.49 16.15 30.67
CA SER A 36 18.87 14.86 31.00
C SER A 36 18.02 14.33 29.84
N ASP A 37 17.74 13.02 29.85
CA ASP A 37 16.87 12.41 28.82
C ASP A 37 15.47 13.03 28.82
N GLU A 38 14.94 13.42 29.99
CA GLU A 38 13.64 14.08 30.11
C GLU A 38 13.65 15.47 29.48
N GLN A 39 14.69 16.27 29.76
CA GLN A 39 14.87 17.60 29.18
C GLN A 39 15.01 17.52 27.66
N LEU A 40 15.84 16.59 27.18
CA LEU A 40 16.02 16.37 25.75
C LEU A 40 14.71 15.91 25.11
N THR A 41 13.97 15.00 25.73
CA THR A 41 12.71 14.51 25.17
C THR A 41 11.68 15.65 24.99
N GLN A 42 11.62 16.60 25.93
CA GLN A 42 10.72 17.76 25.82
C GLN A 42 11.17 18.74 24.73
N ASN A 43 12.48 19.01 24.65
CA ASN A 43 13.02 20.06 23.77
C ASN A 43 13.47 19.55 22.40
N LEU A 44 13.45 18.22 22.16
CA LEU A 44 14.06 17.58 20.99
C LEU A 44 13.59 18.16 19.66
N ASP A 45 12.31 18.54 19.59
CA ASP A 45 11.69 19.04 18.36
C ASP A 45 12.18 20.45 18.00
N GLY A 46 12.63 21.21 19.00
CA GLY A 46 13.25 22.53 18.85
C GLY A 46 14.75 22.50 18.57
N ILE A 47 15.40 21.33 18.60
CA ILE A 47 16.85 21.20 18.34
C ILE A 47 17.06 20.82 16.87
N GLY A 48 17.69 21.73 16.12
CA GLY A 48 17.96 21.56 14.68
C GLY A 48 19.39 21.14 14.37
N VAL A 49 20.37 21.66 15.11
CA VAL A 49 21.80 21.45 14.85
C VAL A 49 22.51 21.01 16.13
N ILE A 50 23.32 19.97 16.05
CA ILE A 50 24.21 19.55 17.14
C ILE A 50 25.64 19.46 16.60
N ALA A 51 26.54 20.26 17.17
CA ALA A 51 27.91 20.45 16.71
C ALA A 51 28.93 19.89 17.68
N ARG A 52 30.11 19.46 17.21
CA ARG A 52 31.13 18.73 18.00
C ARG A 52 30.54 17.53 18.75
N VAL A 53 29.77 16.72 18.03
CA VAL A 53 29.05 15.57 18.60
C VAL A 53 29.96 14.36 18.78
N ALA A 54 29.92 13.75 19.97
CA ALA A 54 30.60 12.49 20.24
C ALA A 54 29.82 11.29 19.65
N PRO A 55 30.46 10.15 19.32
CA PRO A 55 29.78 8.97 18.80
C PRO A 55 28.62 8.50 19.68
N GLU A 56 28.78 8.56 21.01
CA GLU A 56 27.78 8.15 21.99
C GLU A 56 26.52 9.04 21.95
N ASP A 57 26.71 10.34 21.73
CA ASP A 57 25.61 11.31 21.60
C ASP A 57 24.78 11.06 20.33
N LYS A 58 25.40 10.59 19.24
CA LYS A 58 24.68 10.21 18.01
C LYS A 58 23.70 9.06 18.29
N ILE A 59 24.17 8.03 18.99
CA ILE A 59 23.37 6.88 19.39
C ILE A 59 22.23 7.33 20.33
N ARG A 60 22.55 8.17 21.32
CA ARG A 60 21.58 8.73 22.27
C ARG A 60 20.48 9.51 21.57
N LEU A 61 20.83 10.36 20.60
CA LEU A 61 19.84 11.11 19.81
C LEU A 61 18.90 10.19 19.04
N VAL A 62 19.44 9.16 18.37
CA VAL A 62 18.63 8.18 17.64
C VAL A 62 17.66 7.48 18.59
N ASP A 63 18.12 7.04 19.75
CA ASP A 63 17.28 6.36 20.75
C ASP A 63 16.15 7.26 21.26
N LEU A 64 16.43 8.52 21.59
CA LEU A 64 15.41 9.48 22.03
C LEU A 64 14.36 9.75 20.95
N LEU A 65 14.78 9.83 19.68
CA LEU A 65 13.85 10.02 18.57
C LEU A 65 12.96 8.80 18.33
N GLN A 66 13.51 7.59 18.47
CA GLN A 66 12.76 6.35 18.40
C GLN A 66 11.75 6.23 19.55
N ARG A 67 12.11 6.64 20.77
CA ARG A 67 11.17 6.69 21.93
C ARG A 67 9.96 7.59 21.66
N LYS A 68 10.13 8.65 20.87
CA LYS A 68 9.04 9.51 20.38
C LYS A 68 8.20 8.91 19.23
N GLN A 69 8.37 7.62 18.92
CA GLN A 69 7.64 6.93 17.85
C GLN A 69 7.92 7.54 16.46
N ASN A 70 9.12 8.09 16.25
CA ASN A 70 9.58 8.48 14.93
C ASN A 70 10.38 7.34 14.29
N ILE A 71 10.29 7.24 12.96
CA ILE A 71 11.25 6.46 12.18
C ILE A 71 12.46 7.34 11.87
N VAL A 72 13.64 6.89 12.27
CA VAL A 72 14.88 7.65 12.21
C VAL A 72 15.76 7.12 11.09
N ALA A 73 16.03 7.98 10.11
CA ALA A 73 17.09 7.78 9.14
C ALA A 73 18.33 8.54 9.59
N MET A 74 19.48 7.87 9.60
CA MET A 74 20.76 8.48 9.94
C MET A 74 21.75 8.30 8.80
N THR A 75 22.47 9.37 8.46
CA THR A 75 23.54 9.35 7.47
C THR A 75 24.91 9.40 8.13
N GLY A 76 25.89 8.70 7.56
CA GLY A 76 27.28 8.74 8.05
C GLY A 76 28.25 8.12 7.07
N ASP A 77 29.51 8.49 7.19
CA ASP A 77 30.62 8.04 6.32
C ASP A 77 31.80 7.48 7.14
N GLY A 78 31.90 7.86 8.41
CA GLY A 78 32.99 7.43 9.29
C GLY A 78 32.75 6.11 10.01
N VAL A 79 33.83 5.50 10.48
CA VAL A 79 33.81 4.33 11.40
C VAL A 79 33.04 4.68 12.69
N ASN A 80 33.14 5.93 13.13
CA ASN A 80 32.46 6.46 14.32
C ASN A 80 30.94 6.54 14.16
N ASP A 81 30.43 6.53 12.92
CA ASP A 81 28.99 6.56 12.65
C ASP A 81 28.37 5.17 12.63
N ALA A 82 29.17 4.12 12.45
CA ALA A 82 28.69 2.75 12.30
C ALA A 82 27.75 2.29 13.43
N PRO A 83 28.04 2.56 14.73
CA PRO A 83 27.11 2.18 15.81
C PRO A 83 25.75 2.88 15.69
N ALA A 84 25.74 4.15 15.31
CA ALA A 84 24.53 4.95 15.23
C ALA A 84 23.73 4.67 13.95
N LEU A 85 24.42 4.40 12.82
CA LEU A 85 23.83 3.85 11.59
C LEU A 85 23.13 2.53 11.86
N LYS A 86 23.74 1.65 12.66
CA LYS A 86 23.17 0.35 13.03
C LYS A 86 21.96 0.46 13.96
N LYS A 87 21.95 1.47 14.83
CA LYS A 87 20.87 1.74 15.78
C LYS A 87 19.65 2.39 15.11
N ALA A 88 19.87 3.21 14.10
CA ALA A 88 18.81 3.87 13.34
C ALA A 88 17.91 2.85 12.62
N ASP A 89 16.64 3.19 12.42
CA ASP A 89 15.72 2.34 11.66
C ASP A 89 16.19 2.21 10.20
N ILE A 90 16.77 3.29 9.67
CA ILE A 90 17.39 3.33 8.34
C ILE A 90 18.76 4.00 8.43
N GLY A 91 19.81 3.20 8.62
CA GLY A 91 21.20 3.63 8.46
C GLY A 91 21.55 3.80 6.97
N VAL A 92 22.08 4.98 6.61
CA VAL A 92 22.47 5.36 5.25
C VAL A 92 23.95 5.69 5.20
N ALA A 93 24.73 4.93 4.44
CA ALA A 93 26.16 5.16 4.26
C ALA A 93 26.47 5.88 2.94
N MET A 94 27.53 6.69 2.94
CA MET A 94 28.10 7.28 1.72
C MET A 94 28.84 6.20 0.92
N GLY A 95 28.64 6.16 -0.39
CA GLY A 95 29.23 5.18 -1.29
C GLY A 95 30.67 5.49 -1.67
N ILE A 96 30.98 6.78 -1.88
CA ILE A 96 32.30 7.23 -2.33
C ILE A 96 33.17 7.58 -1.12
N THR A 97 32.69 8.46 -0.23
CA THR A 97 33.46 8.89 0.95
C THR A 97 33.35 7.93 2.13
N GLY A 98 32.35 7.05 2.14
CA GLY A 98 32.09 6.16 3.27
C GLY A 98 33.11 5.04 3.43
N THR A 99 33.50 4.80 4.67
CA THR A 99 34.35 3.66 5.06
C THR A 99 33.61 2.33 4.90
N GLU A 100 34.33 1.23 4.67
CA GLU A 100 33.72 -0.11 4.58
C GLU A 100 32.98 -0.52 5.85
N VAL A 101 33.42 -0.01 7.01
CA VAL A 101 32.72 -0.22 8.29
C VAL A 101 31.36 0.48 8.29
N SER A 102 31.27 1.73 7.81
CA SER A 102 30.00 2.46 7.71
C SER A 102 29.04 1.80 6.72
N LYS A 103 29.54 1.37 5.55
CA LYS A 103 28.75 0.65 4.54
C LYS A 103 28.23 -0.69 5.04
N GLY A 104 29.04 -1.44 5.79
CA GLY A 104 28.64 -2.70 6.41
C GLY A 104 27.62 -2.54 7.55
N ALA A 105 27.56 -1.37 8.18
CA ALA A 105 26.59 -1.08 9.24
C ALA A 105 25.24 -0.57 8.73
N ALA A 106 25.24 0.12 7.58
CA ALA A 106 24.05 0.70 6.96
C ALA A 106 23.17 -0.34 6.24
N VAL A 107 21.89 -0.01 6.08
CA VAL A 107 20.92 -0.79 5.27
C VAL A 107 20.71 -0.20 3.87
N MET A 108 21.22 1.02 3.65
CA MET A 108 21.18 1.72 2.37
C MET A 108 22.53 2.40 2.11
N ILE A 109 23.01 2.35 0.87
CA ILE A 109 24.27 2.98 0.45
C ILE A 109 23.95 3.96 -0.68
N LEU A 110 24.40 5.22 -0.55
CA LEU A 110 24.29 6.24 -1.59
C LEU A 110 25.49 6.14 -2.52
N THR A 111 25.34 5.49 -3.67
CA THR A 111 26.45 5.30 -4.62
C THR A 111 26.99 6.60 -5.22
N ASP A 112 26.24 7.69 -5.12
CA ASP A 112 26.52 9.00 -5.68
C ASP A 112 26.82 10.08 -4.61
N ASP A 113 26.82 9.71 -3.33
CA ASP A 113 27.02 10.62 -2.19
C ASP A 113 26.06 11.84 -2.18
N ASN A 114 24.87 11.70 -2.78
CA ASN A 114 23.93 12.80 -2.91
C ASN A 114 22.73 12.68 -1.97
N PHE A 115 22.55 13.67 -1.09
CA PHE A 115 21.38 13.77 -0.20
C PHE A 115 20.04 13.79 -0.95
N ALA A 116 19.99 14.32 -2.18
CA ALA A 116 18.78 14.31 -2.99
C ALA A 116 18.28 12.89 -3.33
N THR A 117 19.19 11.91 -3.33
CA THR A 117 18.86 10.50 -3.57
C THR A 117 18.07 9.91 -2.39
N ILE A 118 18.29 10.39 -1.17
CA ILE A 118 17.46 10.02 0.00
C ILE A 118 16.02 10.50 -0.20
N VAL A 119 15.82 11.72 -0.69
CA VAL A 119 14.47 12.27 -0.94
C VAL A 119 13.73 11.41 -1.96
N LYS A 120 14.40 11.01 -3.06
CA LYS A 120 13.83 10.07 -4.04
C LYS A 120 13.53 8.70 -3.43
N ALA A 121 14.42 8.17 -2.59
CA ALA A 121 14.19 6.89 -1.91
C ALA A 121 12.95 6.94 -1.00
N VAL A 122 12.74 8.06 -0.29
CA VAL A 122 11.52 8.29 0.50
C VAL A 122 10.28 8.36 -0.38
N GLU A 123 10.34 9.04 -1.53
CA GLU A 123 9.25 9.09 -2.51
C GLU A 123 8.88 7.69 -3.01
N TYR A 124 9.87 6.89 -3.43
CA TYR A 124 9.66 5.50 -3.86
C TYR A 124 9.10 4.64 -2.74
N GLY A 125 9.62 4.76 -1.52
CA GLY A 125 9.12 4.01 -0.36
C GLY A 125 7.66 4.31 -0.06
N ARG A 126 7.27 5.59 -0.11
CA ARG A 126 5.87 6.01 0.03
C ARG A 126 4.98 5.45 -1.09
N ALA A 127 5.46 5.46 -2.33
CA ALA A 127 4.71 4.95 -3.47
C ALA A 127 4.50 3.43 -3.39
N ILE A 128 5.53 2.69 -3.00
CA ILE A 128 5.46 1.24 -2.76
C ILE A 128 4.46 0.96 -1.65
N TYR A 129 4.51 1.71 -0.54
CA TYR A 129 3.58 1.52 0.57
C TYR A 129 2.11 1.75 0.14
N ASP A 130 1.83 2.85 -0.57
CA ASP A 130 0.48 3.15 -1.07
C ASP A 130 -0.04 2.03 -2.00
N ASN A 131 0.82 1.48 -2.86
CA ASN A 131 0.47 0.37 -3.73
C ASN A 131 0.25 -0.95 -2.98
N LEU A 132 1.08 -1.25 -1.99
CA LEU A 132 0.88 -2.40 -1.09
C LEU A 132 -0.45 -2.28 -0.35
N ALA A 133 -0.82 -1.09 0.13
CA ALA A 133 -2.11 -0.86 0.79
C ALA A 133 -3.30 -1.12 -0.15
N LYS A 134 -3.20 -0.71 -1.43
CA LYS A 134 -4.23 -1.04 -2.46
C LYS A 134 -4.37 -2.55 -2.64
N TYR A 135 -3.25 -3.26 -2.79
CA TYR A 135 -3.24 -4.71 -2.94
C TYR A 135 -3.81 -5.43 -1.71
N VAL A 136 -3.40 -5.03 -0.51
CA VAL A 136 -3.88 -5.62 0.75
C VAL A 136 -5.41 -5.47 0.88
N ARG A 137 -5.96 -4.29 0.54
CA ARG A 137 -7.42 -4.08 0.52
C ARG A 137 -8.12 -5.02 -0.46
N TYR A 138 -7.60 -5.11 -1.69
CA TYR A 138 -8.13 -6.02 -2.70
C TYR A 138 -8.11 -7.47 -2.21
N GLN A 139 -6.96 -7.94 -1.72
CA GLN A 139 -6.76 -9.31 -1.29
C GLN A 139 -7.68 -9.68 -0.11
N ILE A 140 -7.80 -8.79 0.87
CA ILE A 140 -8.69 -9.03 2.02
C ILE A 140 -10.15 -9.07 1.58
N THR A 141 -10.57 -8.19 0.67
CA THR A 141 -11.94 -8.23 0.13
C THR A 141 -12.19 -9.54 -0.62
N ALA A 142 -11.23 -10.01 -1.42
CA ALA A 142 -11.34 -11.26 -2.16
C ALA A 142 -11.41 -12.47 -1.22
N LEU A 143 -10.61 -12.48 -0.15
CA LEU A 143 -10.67 -13.52 0.89
C LEU A 143 -12.01 -13.53 1.62
N VAL A 144 -12.54 -12.35 1.98
CA VAL A 144 -13.90 -12.24 2.54
C VAL A 144 -14.92 -12.80 1.56
N ALA A 145 -14.83 -12.45 0.26
CA ALA A 145 -15.74 -12.94 -0.76
C ALA A 145 -15.70 -14.47 -0.86
N PHE A 146 -14.51 -15.09 -0.90
CA PHE A 146 -14.37 -16.54 -0.87
C PHE A 146 -15.02 -17.15 0.37
N ILE A 147 -14.68 -16.66 1.57
CA ILE A 147 -15.23 -17.18 2.83
C ILE A 147 -16.74 -17.05 2.85
N ALA A 148 -17.28 -15.89 2.47
CA ALA A 148 -18.71 -15.63 2.43
C ALA A 148 -19.43 -16.50 1.37
N SER A 149 -18.81 -16.75 0.21
CA SER A 149 -19.34 -17.68 -0.79
C SER A 149 -19.44 -19.10 -0.24
N TYR A 150 -18.37 -19.62 0.37
CA TYR A 150 -18.40 -20.97 0.96
C TYR A 150 -19.39 -21.09 2.12
N LEU A 151 -19.45 -20.10 3.02
CA LEU A 151 -20.43 -20.08 4.10
C LEU A 151 -21.86 -20.01 3.56
N GLY A 152 -22.12 -19.14 2.58
CA GLY A 152 -23.44 -19.00 1.98
C GLY A 152 -23.87 -20.26 1.24
N ALA A 153 -22.99 -20.86 0.43
CA ALA A 153 -23.27 -22.12 -0.23
C ALA A 153 -23.60 -23.23 0.76
N ALA A 154 -22.81 -23.37 1.84
CA ALA A 154 -23.05 -24.38 2.88
C ALA A 154 -24.38 -24.15 3.63
N LEU A 155 -24.73 -22.90 3.94
CA LEU A 155 -25.95 -22.56 4.67
C LEU A 155 -27.22 -22.76 3.82
N PHE A 156 -27.16 -22.44 2.53
CA PHE A 156 -28.29 -22.54 1.61
C PHE A 156 -28.28 -23.82 0.75
N PHE A 157 -27.30 -24.70 0.97
CA PHE A 157 -27.10 -25.96 0.23
C PHE A 157 -26.99 -25.77 -1.30
N ILE A 158 -26.40 -24.65 -1.74
CA ILE A 158 -26.16 -24.35 -3.16
C ILE A 158 -24.98 -25.19 -3.64
N LEU A 159 -25.15 -25.89 -4.77
CA LEU A 159 -24.15 -26.80 -5.35
C LEU A 159 -23.62 -27.84 -4.33
N GLY A 160 -24.50 -28.34 -3.46
CA GLY A 160 -24.11 -29.28 -2.41
C GLY A 160 -23.21 -28.68 -1.33
N GLY A 161 -23.19 -27.35 -1.17
CA GLY A 161 -22.43 -26.63 -0.16
C GLY A 161 -21.02 -26.21 -0.57
N VAL A 162 -20.64 -26.47 -1.83
CA VAL A 162 -19.30 -26.21 -2.35
C VAL A 162 -19.41 -25.41 -3.65
N PRO A 163 -19.29 -24.07 -3.60
CA PRO A 163 -19.50 -23.21 -4.77
C PRO A 163 -18.37 -23.37 -5.80
N PHE A 164 -17.15 -23.64 -5.33
CA PHE A 164 -15.97 -23.83 -6.17
C PHE A 164 -15.22 -25.11 -5.83
N SER A 165 -14.78 -25.82 -6.87
CA SER A 165 -13.83 -26.92 -6.71
C SER A 165 -12.45 -26.38 -6.30
N PRO A 166 -11.60 -27.19 -5.63
CA PRO A 166 -10.25 -26.76 -5.25
C PRO A 166 -9.41 -26.27 -6.44
N LEU A 167 -9.55 -26.92 -7.60
CA LEU A 167 -8.83 -26.53 -8.82
C LEU A 167 -9.30 -25.18 -9.36
N VAL A 168 -10.61 -24.89 -9.31
CA VAL A 168 -11.15 -23.59 -9.68
C VAL A 168 -10.65 -22.48 -8.74
N VAL A 169 -10.61 -22.73 -7.43
CA VAL A 169 -10.05 -21.78 -6.45
C VAL A 169 -8.57 -21.49 -6.75
N LEU A 170 -7.77 -22.53 -7.01
CA LEU A 170 -6.36 -22.36 -7.38
C LEU A 170 -6.23 -21.56 -8.69
N TYR A 171 -7.06 -21.85 -9.68
CA TYR A 171 -7.05 -21.13 -10.95
C TYR A 171 -7.36 -19.64 -10.75
N ILE A 172 -8.40 -19.31 -9.98
CA ILE A 172 -8.75 -17.92 -9.68
C ILE A 172 -7.58 -17.22 -8.99
N ASN A 173 -7.05 -17.81 -7.91
CA ASN A 173 -5.98 -17.18 -7.10
C ASN A 173 -4.67 -16.99 -7.88
N PHE A 174 -4.25 -17.97 -8.68
CA PHE A 174 -2.93 -17.95 -9.30
C PHE A 174 -2.93 -17.41 -10.74
N LEU A 175 -4.04 -17.47 -11.46
CA LEU A 175 -4.10 -17.01 -12.85
C LEU A 175 -4.96 -15.76 -13.02
N VAL A 176 -6.15 -15.69 -12.42
CA VAL A 176 -7.02 -14.51 -12.57
C VAL A 176 -6.56 -13.35 -11.68
N GLN A 177 -6.24 -13.63 -10.40
CA GLN A 177 -5.91 -12.58 -9.43
C GLN A 177 -4.47 -12.05 -9.56
N VAL A 178 -3.51 -12.84 -10.05
CA VAL A 178 -2.10 -12.41 -10.16
C VAL A 178 -1.91 -11.18 -11.07
N PRO A 179 -2.48 -11.13 -12.29
CA PRO A 179 -2.42 -9.91 -13.11
C PRO A 179 -3.02 -8.69 -12.42
N ILE A 180 -4.12 -8.87 -11.67
CA ILE A 180 -4.78 -7.80 -10.89
C ILE A 180 -3.85 -7.32 -9.76
N ALA A 181 -3.22 -8.24 -9.04
CA ALA A 181 -2.27 -7.94 -7.97
C ALA A 181 -1.06 -7.15 -8.50
N ILE A 182 -0.53 -7.54 -9.66
CA ILE A 182 0.56 -6.82 -10.34
C ILE A 182 0.09 -5.42 -10.75
N ALA A 183 -1.13 -5.28 -11.29
CA ALA A 183 -1.68 -3.99 -11.70
C ALA A 183 -1.79 -3.00 -10.54
N LEU A 184 -2.17 -3.49 -9.35
CA LEU A 184 -2.27 -2.71 -8.12
C LEU A 184 -0.90 -2.42 -7.49
N GLY A 185 0.01 -3.39 -7.49
CA GLY A 185 1.34 -3.27 -6.88
C GLY A 185 2.28 -2.32 -7.63
N PHE A 186 2.14 -2.22 -8.94
CA PHE A 186 2.97 -1.36 -9.80
C PHE A 186 2.25 -0.11 -10.29
N ASP A 187 1.15 0.29 -9.65
CA ASP A 187 0.42 1.49 -10.03
C ASP A 187 1.27 2.78 -9.86
N LYS A 188 0.88 3.84 -10.58
CA LYS A 188 1.56 5.13 -10.50
C LYS A 188 1.37 5.77 -9.12
N PRO A 189 2.39 6.49 -8.61
CA PRO A 189 2.24 7.29 -7.39
C PRO A 189 1.08 8.28 -7.53
N LEU A 190 0.31 8.46 -6.44
CA LEU A 190 -0.77 9.44 -6.41
C LEU A 190 -0.19 10.86 -6.47
N PRO A 191 -0.84 11.81 -7.16
CA PRO A 191 -0.47 13.23 -7.10
C PRO A 191 -0.44 13.73 -5.65
N GLY A 192 0.58 14.52 -5.30
CA GLY A 192 0.75 15.08 -3.95
C GLY A 192 1.20 14.08 -2.88
N LEU A 193 1.75 12.92 -3.25
CA LEU A 193 2.28 11.92 -2.30
C LEU A 193 3.33 12.50 -1.34
N MET A 194 4.17 13.40 -1.83
CA MET A 194 5.22 14.04 -1.04
C MET A 194 4.70 15.18 -0.16
N ASP A 195 3.54 15.75 -0.47
CA ASP A 195 2.90 16.80 0.35
C ASP A 195 2.22 16.24 1.61
N ARG A 196 1.98 14.92 1.63
CA ARG A 196 1.41 14.24 2.81
C ARG A 196 2.45 14.15 3.92
N LYS A 197 2.00 14.33 5.16
CA LYS A 197 2.82 14.08 6.35
C LYS A 197 3.22 12.59 6.44
N PRO A 198 4.39 12.27 7.03
CA PRO A 198 4.76 10.88 7.31
C PRO A 198 3.67 10.16 8.10
N ARG A 199 3.47 8.88 7.79
CA ARG A 199 2.49 8.02 8.45
C ARG A 199 2.90 7.74 9.90
N PRO A 200 1.99 7.88 10.88
CA PRO A 200 2.25 7.48 12.26
C PRO A 200 2.44 5.96 12.38
N LEU A 201 3.39 5.52 13.21
CA LEU A 201 3.65 4.08 13.44
C LEU A 201 2.47 3.32 14.03
N SER A 202 1.67 3.99 14.86
CA SER A 202 0.50 3.40 15.52
C SER A 202 -0.71 3.25 14.58
N GLN A 203 -0.67 3.83 13.38
CA GLN A 203 -1.79 3.72 12.46
C GLN A 203 -1.87 2.29 11.92
N PRO A 204 -3.02 1.59 12.05
CA PRO A 204 -3.18 0.27 11.45
C PRO A 204 -3.16 0.36 9.92
N VAL A 205 -2.82 -0.74 9.25
CA VAL A 205 -2.87 -0.80 7.77
C VAL A 205 -4.31 -0.64 7.27
N LEU A 206 -5.27 -1.17 8.02
CA LEU A 206 -6.71 -1.02 7.78
C LEU A 206 -7.42 -0.46 9.02
N SER A 207 -8.11 0.66 8.85
CA SER A 207 -9.03 1.24 9.83
C SER A 207 -10.30 0.40 9.99
N ARG A 208 -11.02 0.61 11.10
CA ARG A 208 -12.31 -0.07 11.36
C ARG A 208 -13.34 0.22 10.26
N ALA A 209 -13.39 1.45 9.77
CA ALA A 209 -14.27 1.84 8.66
C ALA A 209 -13.85 1.19 7.33
N GLN A 210 -12.56 0.94 7.11
CA GLN A 210 -12.10 0.14 5.97
C GLN A 210 -12.57 -1.30 6.12
N TRP A 211 -12.36 -1.95 7.28
CA TRP A 211 -12.84 -3.31 7.52
C TRP A 211 -14.34 -3.50 7.24
N ALA A 212 -15.19 -2.61 7.75
CA ALA A 212 -16.63 -2.68 7.49
C ALA A 212 -16.96 -2.61 5.99
N ARG A 213 -16.26 -1.76 5.23
CA ARG A 213 -16.43 -1.65 3.77
C ARG A 213 -15.95 -2.92 3.05
N LEU A 214 -14.78 -3.45 3.41
CA LEU A 214 -14.25 -4.67 2.79
C LEU A 214 -15.16 -5.88 3.06
N ILE A 215 -15.70 -5.99 4.28
CA ILE A 215 -16.65 -7.05 4.65
C ILE A 215 -17.93 -6.93 3.83
N PHE A 216 -18.52 -5.73 3.79
CA PHE A 216 -19.72 -5.47 3.00
C PHE A 216 -19.52 -5.79 1.52
N SER A 217 -18.41 -5.33 0.93
CA SER A 217 -18.10 -5.58 -0.48
C SER A 217 -17.87 -7.07 -0.76
N GLY A 218 -17.14 -7.79 0.10
CA GLY A 218 -16.93 -9.22 -0.07
C GLY A 218 -18.25 -10.00 0.06
N ALA A 219 -19.11 -9.62 1.00
CA ALA A 219 -20.45 -10.22 1.13
C ALA A 219 -21.33 -9.96 -0.10
N LEU A 220 -21.26 -8.77 -0.70
CA LEU A 220 -21.98 -8.43 -1.93
C LEU A 220 -21.52 -9.28 -3.12
N VAL A 221 -20.21 -9.50 -3.25
CA VAL A 221 -19.63 -10.38 -4.27
C VAL A 221 -20.11 -11.82 -4.07
N ALA A 222 -20.04 -12.32 -2.84
CA ALA A 222 -20.51 -13.66 -2.51
C ALA A 222 -22.01 -13.83 -2.82
N LEU A 223 -22.84 -12.85 -2.44
CA LEU A 223 -24.28 -12.87 -2.72
C LEU A 223 -24.55 -12.87 -4.23
N GLY A 224 -23.85 -12.03 -5.00
CA GLY A 224 -24.00 -11.99 -6.45
C GLY A 224 -23.62 -13.31 -7.12
N THR A 225 -22.52 -13.94 -6.68
CA THR A 225 -22.08 -15.24 -7.18
C THR A 225 -23.07 -16.35 -6.83
N LEU A 226 -23.45 -16.46 -5.55
CA LEU A 226 -24.37 -17.49 -5.07
C LEU A 226 -25.76 -17.35 -5.69
N ALA A 227 -26.24 -16.13 -5.94
CA ALA A 227 -27.50 -15.89 -6.62
C ALA A 227 -27.49 -16.45 -8.05
N VAL A 228 -26.38 -16.27 -8.78
CA VAL A 228 -26.20 -16.83 -10.11
C VAL A 228 -26.13 -18.36 -10.05
N GLU A 229 -25.32 -18.92 -9.15
CA GLU A 229 -25.19 -20.37 -8.98
C GLU A 229 -26.55 -21.01 -8.65
N ALA A 230 -27.28 -20.50 -7.67
CA ALA A 230 -28.60 -21.01 -7.29
C ALA A 230 -29.64 -20.91 -8.41
N THR A 231 -29.56 -19.87 -9.26
CA THR A 231 -30.49 -19.69 -10.39
C THR A 231 -30.27 -20.75 -11.47
N TYR A 232 -29.01 -21.09 -11.76
CA TYR A 232 -28.66 -22.03 -12.83
C TYR A 232 -28.53 -23.48 -12.35
N GLU A 233 -28.43 -23.71 -11.04
CA GLU A 233 -28.33 -25.06 -10.46
C GLU A 233 -29.53 -25.93 -10.82
N ALA A 234 -30.73 -25.35 -10.88
CA ALA A 234 -31.95 -26.04 -11.31
C ALA A 234 -31.94 -26.48 -12.79
N VAL A 235 -31.08 -25.87 -13.61
CA VAL A 235 -30.93 -26.19 -15.04
C VAL A 235 -29.86 -27.27 -15.22
N ASP A 236 -28.65 -26.97 -14.74
CA ASP A 236 -27.51 -27.89 -14.77
C ASP A 236 -26.47 -27.43 -13.72
N PRO A 237 -26.14 -28.27 -12.72
CA PRO A 237 -25.14 -27.94 -11.71
C PRO A 237 -23.75 -27.60 -12.27
N VAL A 238 -23.34 -28.22 -13.40
CA VAL A 238 -22.01 -27.95 -14.00
C VAL A 238 -22.00 -26.58 -14.68
N LEU A 239 -23.11 -26.22 -15.33
CA LEU A 239 -23.31 -24.88 -15.88
C LEU A 239 -23.34 -23.83 -14.77
N ALA A 240 -24.03 -24.10 -13.66
CA ALA A 240 -24.08 -23.21 -12.51
C ALA A 240 -22.69 -22.95 -11.92
N ALA A 241 -21.87 -23.99 -11.73
CA ALA A 241 -20.48 -23.84 -11.29
C ALA A 241 -19.63 -23.03 -12.29
N SER A 242 -19.87 -23.18 -13.59
CA SER A 242 -19.17 -22.43 -14.64
C SER A 242 -19.57 -20.95 -14.67
N MET A 243 -20.86 -20.66 -14.48
CA MET A 243 -21.39 -19.31 -14.29
C MET A 243 -20.83 -18.66 -13.02
N GLY A 244 -20.78 -19.41 -11.91
CA GLY A 244 -20.18 -19.00 -10.64
C GLY A 244 -18.72 -18.61 -10.80
N PHE A 245 -17.93 -19.46 -11.47
CA PHE A 245 -16.53 -19.16 -11.82
C PHE A 245 -16.40 -17.88 -12.65
N ALA A 246 -17.19 -17.73 -13.70
CA ALA A 246 -17.12 -16.57 -14.60
C ALA A 246 -17.49 -15.26 -13.89
N VAL A 247 -18.62 -15.24 -13.17
CA VAL A 247 -19.08 -14.03 -12.47
C VAL A 247 -18.14 -13.66 -11.31
N PHE A 248 -17.66 -14.64 -10.54
CA PHE A 248 -16.72 -14.38 -9.44
C PHE A 248 -15.38 -13.85 -9.95
N SER A 249 -14.86 -14.42 -11.04
CA SER A 249 -13.63 -13.94 -11.68
C SER A 249 -13.79 -12.52 -12.22
N LEU A 250 -14.92 -12.20 -12.85
CA LEU A 250 -15.23 -10.84 -13.30
C LEU A 250 -15.44 -9.86 -12.15
N PHE A 251 -16.02 -10.29 -11.03
CA PHE A 251 -16.09 -9.48 -9.81
C PHE A 251 -14.71 -9.15 -9.25
N ASN A 252 -13.76 -10.09 -9.31
CA ASN A 252 -12.37 -9.81 -8.92
C ASN A 252 -11.75 -8.73 -9.82
N VAL A 253 -12.00 -8.77 -11.14
CA VAL A 253 -11.55 -7.70 -12.06
C VAL A 253 -12.19 -6.37 -11.69
N ALA A 254 -13.52 -6.32 -11.49
CA ALA A 254 -14.25 -5.12 -11.11
C ALA A 254 -13.76 -4.53 -9.77
N MET A 255 -13.50 -5.38 -8.78
CA MET A 255 -12.89 -5.00 -7.51
C MET A 255 -11.47 -4.48 -7.69
N GLY A 256 -10.66 -5.10 -8.55
CA GLY A 256 -9.31 -4.66 -8.85
C GLY A 256 -9.28 -3.25 -9.40
N ILE A 257 -10.19 -2.92 -10.32
CA ILE A 257 -10.35 -1.57 -10.85
C ILE A 257 -10.85 -0.60 -9.76
N SER A 258 -11.85 -1.03 -8.98
CA SER A 258 -12.49 -0.18 -7.98
C SER A 258 -11.58 0.13 -6.78
N ASN A 259 -10.74 -0.80 -6.36
CA ASN A 259 -9.83 -0.67 -5.22
C ASN A 259 -8.50 0.04 -5.55
N ARG A 260 -8.30 0.44 -6.82
CA ARG A 260 -7.14 1.26 -7.23
C ARG A 260 -7.04 2.57 -6.43
N SER A 261 -8.19 3.15 -6.07
CA SER A 261 -8.26 4.32 -5.20
C SER A 261 -9.41 4.19 -4.21
N GLU A 262 -9.18 4.63 -2.97
CA GLU A 262 -10.21 4.63 -1.93
C GLU A 262 -11.29 5.68 -2.15
N THR A 263 -10.90 6.80 -2.78
CA THR A 263 -11.76 7.96 -2.93
C THR A 263 -11.95 8.31 -4.39
N GLU A 264 -10.97 8.11 -5.27
CA GLU A 264 -11.08 8.48 -6.69
C GLU A 264 -11.92 7.50 -7.49
N SER A 265 -12.55 8.02 -8.54
CA SER A 265 -13.47 7.25 -9.38
C SER A 265 -12.71 6.28 -10.27
N ALA A 266 -13.23 5.06 -10.41
CA ALA A 266 -12.77 4.08 -11.38
C ALA A 266 -12.84 4.61 -12.83
N PHE A 267 -13.75 5.55 -13.10
CA PHE A 267 -13.93 6.17 -14.41
C PHE A 267 -13.03 7.39 -14.67
N GLN A 268 -12.06 7.68 -13.79
CA GLN A 268 -11.11 8.75 -14.07
C GLN A 268 -10.23 8.43 -15.27
N MET A 269 -9.86 9.47 -16.00
CA MET A 269 -9.02 9.39 -17.19
C MET A 269 -7.67 8.71 -16.90
N SER A 270 -7.15 8.81 -15.68
CA SER A 270 -5.92 8.14 -15.23
C SER A 270 -6.01 6.61 -15.20
N THR A 271 -7.22 6.04 -15.12
CA THR A 271 -7.49 4.59 -15.17
C THR A 271 -7.68 4.10 -16.59
N VAL A 272 -8.35 4.90 -17.40
CA VAL A 272 -8.64 4.53 -18.79
C VAL A 272 -7.42 4.76 -19.71
N THR A 273 -6.46 5.62 -19.35
CA THR A 273 -5.29 5.92 -20.21
C THR A 273 -4.04 5.08 -19.93
N ASP A 274 -3.97 4.36 -18.82
CA ASP A 274 -2.80 3.54 -18.50
C ASP A 274 -2.83 2.21 -19.26
N ARG A 275 -2.16 2.17 -20.42
CA ARG A 275 -2.05 1.00 -21.29
C ARG A 275 -1.56 -0.26 -20.57
N ARG A 276 -0.67 -0.12 -19.59
CA ARG A 276 -0.12 -1.27 -18.86
C ARG A 276 -1.18 -1.85 -17.93
N GLN A 277 -1.94 -1.02 -17.23
CA GLN A 277 -3.05 -1.49 -16.40
C GLN A 277 -4.16 -2.12 -17.22
N LEU A 278 -4.55 -1.49 -18.34
CA LEU A 278 -5.53 -2.06 -19.25
C LEU A 278 -5.07 -3.43 -19.79
N GLY A 279 -3.78 -3.59 -20.11
CA GLY A 279 -3.22 -4.86 -20.52
C GLY A 279 -3.34 -5.94 -19.44
N LEU A 280 -3.08 -5.60 -18.17
CA LEU A 280 -3.17 -6.55 -17.05
C LEU A 280 -4.62 -6.94 -16.70
N TYR A 281 -5.56 -5.98 -16.68
CA TYR A 281 -6.98 -6.30 -16.49
C TYR A 281 -7.56 -7.05 -17.69
N GLY A 282 -7.14 -6.71 -18.92
CA GLY A 282 -7.48 -7.45 -20.12
C GLY A 282 -6.95 -8.88 -20.10
N LEU A 283 -5.72 -9.09 -19.59
CA LEU A 283 -5.17 -10.42 -19.36
C LEU A 283 -5.99 -11.20 -18.32
N ALA A 284 -6.42 -10.58 -17.22
CA ALA A 284 -7.28 -11.23 -16.23
C ALA A 284 -8.64 -11.63 -16.82
N ILE A 285 -9.24 -10.78 -17.66
CA ILE A 285 -10.48 -11.11 -18.38
C ILE A 285 -10.24 -12.27 -19.37
N LEU A 286 -9.14 -12.23 -20.11
CA LEU A 286 -8.77 -13.31 -21.03
C LEU A 286 -8.59 -14.64 -20.28
N LEU A 287 -7.88 -14.63 -19.15
CA LEU A 287 -7.71 -15.80 -18.28
C LEU A 287 -9.01 -16.23 -17.60
N THR A 288 -10.02 -15.37 -17.54
CA THR A 288 -11.39 -15.76 -17.12
C THR A 288 -12.14 -16.46 -18.25
N TYR A 289 -11.97 -16.00 -19.49
CA TYR A 289 -12.66 -16.52 -20.67
C TYR A 289 -12.10 -17.87 -21.15
N LEU A 290 -10.78 -17.98 -21.32
CA LEU A 290 -10.12 -19.15 -21.91
C LEU A 290 -10.49 -20.50 -21.27
N PRO A 291 -10.58 -20.63 -19.93
CA PRO A 291 -10.96 -21.87 -19.26
C PRO A 291 -12.29 -22.47 -19.71
N THR A 292 -13.23 -21.59 -20.05
CA THR A 292 -14.59 -21.96 -20.43
C THR A 292 -14.70 -22.37 -21.89
N GLU A 293 -13.72 -22.05 -22.74
CA GLU A 293 -13.75 -22.34 -24.18
C GLU A 293 -12.76 -23.41 -24.62
N LEU A 294 -11.64 -23.57 -23.90
CA LEU A 294 -10.63 -24.56 -24.25
C LEU A 294 -10.97 -25.93 -23.67
N GLY A 295 -11.19 -26.92 -24.54
CA GLY A 295 -11.59 -28.27 -24.13
C GLY A 295 -10.61 -28.96 -23.15
N PHE A 296 -9.33 -28.62 -23.19
CA PHE A 296 -8.33 -29.13 -22.23
C PHE A 296 -8.57 -28.58 -20.81
N THR A 297 -8.81 -27.27 -20.66
CA THR A 297 -9.05 -26.64 -19.36
C THR A 297 -10.43 -26.96 -18.82
N GLN A 298 -11.44 -27.08 -19.68
CA GLN A 298 -12.78 -27.55 -19.31
C GLN A 298 -12.72 -28.90 -18.60
N ARG A 299 -11.94 -29.86 -19.12
CA ARG A 299 -11.77 -31.19 -18.51
C ARG A 299 -11.05 -31.15 -17.17
N ILE A 300 -10.04 -30.28 -17.02
CA ILE A 300 -9.27 -30.17 -15.77
C ILE A 300 -10.08 -29.48 -14.68
N LEU A 301 -10.79 -28.41 -15.03
CA LEU A 301 -11.50 -27.57 -14.07
C LEU A 301 -12.95 -28.00 -13.84
N GLY A 302 -13.49 -28.85 -14.71
CA GLY A 302 -14.90 -29.25 -14.71
C GLY A 302 -15.84 -28.13 -15.18
N LEU A 303 -15.40 -27.35 -16.18
CA LEU A 303 -16.16 -26.20 -16.70
C LEU A 303 -16.81 -26.53 -18.06
N VAL A 304 -17.90 -25.84 -18.37
CA VAL A 304 -18.61 -25.92 -19.66
C VAL A 304 -18.58 -24.58 -20.39
N PRO A 305 -18.72 -24.58 -21.73
CA PRO A 305 -18.81 -23.33 -22.50
C PRO A 305 -20.05 -22.53 -22.14
N LEU A 306 -19.90 -21.21 -22.16
CA LEU A 306 -20.94 -20.26 -21.79
C LEU A 306 -21.51 -19.58 -23.03
N ALA A 307 -22.83 -19.52 -23.11
CA ALA A 307 -23.51 -18.81 -24.18
C ALA A 307 -23.34 -17.28 -24.02
N LEU A 308 -23.54 -16.53 -25.11
CA LEU A 308 -23.36 -15.08 -25.10
C LEU A 308 -24.25 -14.37 -24.07
N ASN A 309 -25.51 -14.80 -23.91
CA ASN A 309 -26.43 -14.25 -22.91
C ASN A 309 -25.95 -14.47 -21.47
N GLN A 310 -25.32 -15.61 -21.20
CA GLN A 310 -24.73 -15.94 -19.91
C GLN A 310 -23.51 -15.05 -19.62
N TRP A 311 -22.62 -14.87 -20.60
CA TRP A 311 -21.53 -13.91 -20.50
C TRP A 311 -22.01 -12.47 -20.27
N LEU A 312 -23.04 -12.03 -21.01
CA LEU A 312 -23.62 -10.70 -20.85
C LEU A 312 -24.21 -10.49 -19.45
N LEU A 313 -24.82 -11.51 -18.86
CA LEU A 313 -25.29 -11.48 -17.47
C LEU A 313 -24.12 -11.28 -16.50
N CYS A 314 -23.06 -12.10 -16.61
CA CYS A 314 -21.89 -12.01 -15.73
C CYS A 314 -21.17 -10.67 -15.84
N VAL A 315 -20.99 -10.16 -17.07
CA VAL A 315 -20.40 -8.83 -17.33
C VAL A 315 -21.30 -7.72 -16.80
N GLY A 316 -22.61 -7.83 -16.99
CA GLY A 316 -23.59 -6.88 -16.47
C GLY A 316 -23.55 -6.77 -14.94
N LEU A 317 -23.49 -7.91 -14.25
CA LEU A 317 -23.36 -7.94 -12.79
C LEU A 317 -22.03 -7.33 -12.33
N ALA A 318 -20.91 -7.65 -13.00
CA ALA A 318 -19.62 -7.06 -12.68
C ALA A 318 -19.62 -5.53 -12.88
N PHE A 319 -20.31 -5.03 -13.91
CA PHE A 319 -20.51 -3.60 -14.12
C PHE A 319 -21.35 -2.96 -13.01
N VAL A 320 -22.44 -3.61 -12.58
CA VAL A 320 -23.24 -3.16 -11.43
C VAL A 320 -22.38 -3.07 -10.17
N LEU A 321 -21.48 -4.03 -9.93
CA LEU A 321 -20.57 -3.97 -8.80
C LEU A 321 -19.69 -2.71 -8.85
N VAL A 322 -19.12 -2.37 -10.02
CA VAL A 322 -18.36 -1.12 -10.19
C VAL A 322 -19.22 0.11 -9.85
N LEU A 323 -20.47 0.15 -10.30
CA LEU A 323 -21.39 1.25 -9.97
C LEU A 323 -21.65 1.36 -8.47
N VAL A 324 -21.85 0.24 -7.77
CA VAL A 324 -22.03 0.23 -6.31
C VAL A 324 -20.80 0.82 -5.62
N TYR A 325 -19.59 0.42 -6.03
CA TYR A 325 -18.34 0.99 -5.51
C TYR A 325 -18.25 2.50 -5.75
N GLU A 326 -18.65 2.98 -6.93
CA GLU A 326 -18.64 4.42 -7.22
C GLU A 326 -19.61 5.20 -6.36
N VAL A 327 -20.82 4.68 -6.14
CA VAL A 327 -21.78 5.28 -5.20
C VAL A 327 -21.20 5.34 -3.79
N MET A 328 -20.58 4.25 -3.31
CA MET A 328 -19.91 4.24 -1.99
C MET A 328 -18.82 5.30 -1.90
N LYS A 329 -18.00 5.47 -2.94
CA LYS A 329 -16.94 6.49 -2.99
C LYS A 329 -17.51 7.91 -2.97
N VAL A 330 -18.61 8.18 -3.67
CA VAL A 330 -19.28 9.50 -3.64
C VAL A 330 -19.73 9.86 -2.23
N PHE A 331 -20.30 8.91 -1.48
CA PHE A 331 -20.67 9.14 -0.08
C PHE A 331 -19.46 9.42 0.81
N LEU A 332 -18.35 8.71 0.60
CA LEU A 332 -17.10 8.93 1.34
C LEU A 332 -16.49 10.32 1.08
N ARG A 333 -16.50 10.78 -0.19
CA ARG A 333 -16.08 12.14 -0.53
C ARG A 333 -16.92 13.21 0.18
N ARG A 334 -18.24 12.99 0.27
CA ARG A 334 -19.18 13.92 0.90
C ARG A 334 -19.11 13.95 2.43
N ARG A 335 -18.75 12.83 3.07
CA ARG A 335 -18.66 12.73 4.53
C ARG A 335 -17.39 13.33 5.14
N GLY A 336 -16.46 13.84 4.34
CA GLY A 336 -15.24 14.44 4.86
C GLY A 336 -14.23 13.43 5.43
N ASP A 337 -14.47 12.12 5.27
CA ASP A 337 -13.48 11.05 5.50
C ASP A 337 -12.31 11.11 4.48
N ALA A 338 -12.28 12.16 3.66
CA ALA A 338 -11.09 12.60 2.97
C ALA A 338 -9.96 12.68 4.00
N ALA A 339 -8.97 11.80 3.84
CA ALA A 339 -7.64 12.08 4.32
C ALA A 339 -7.36 13.55 3.98
N GLN A 340 -7.24 14.39 5.00
CA GLN A 340 -7.05 15.82 4.88
C GLN A 340 -6.02 16.10 3.77
N PRO A 341 -6.36 16.81 2.69
CA PRO A 341 -5.34 17.63 2.07
C PRO A 341 -4.96 18.60 3.17
N ALA A 342 -3.69 18.57 3.60
CA ALA A 342 -3.17 19.49 4.59
C ALA A 342 -3.65 20.89 4.20
N THR A 343 -4.53 21.46 5.01
CA THR A 343 -4.89 22.88 4.92
C THR A 343 -3.58 23.64 4.92
N THR A 344 -3.29 24.28 3.80
CA THR A 344 -2.36 25.40 3.73
C THR A 344 -2.77 26.35 4.84
N ALA A 345 -2.00 26.35 5.93
CA ALA A 345 -2.01 27.48 6.84
C ALA A 345 -1.53 28.66 6.01
N SER A 346 -2.48 29.43 5.51
CA SER A 346 -2.26 30.79 5.05
C SER A 346 -1.61 31.52 6.22
N ALA A 347 -0.31 31.77 6.10
CA ALA A 347 0.34 32.83 6.84
C ALA A 347 -0.30 34.14 6.39
N SER A 348 -1.30 34.58 7.14
CA SER A 348 -1.79 35.95 7.16
C SER A 348 -1.50 36.50 8.55
N ALA A 349 -0.84 37.66 8.56
CA ALA A 349 -0.33 38.46 9.68
C ALA A 349 1.11 38.13 10.10
#